data_AF-A0A831SQC3-F1
#
_entry.id   AF-A0A831SQC3-F1
#
_cell.length_a   1.000
_cell.length_b   1.000
_cell.length_c   1.000
_cell.angle_alpha   90.00
_cell.angle_beta   90.00
_cell.angle_gamma   90.00
#
_symmetry.space_group_name_H-M   'P 1'
#
loop_
_entity.id
_entity.type
_entity.pdbx_description
1 polymer ?
#
loop_
_entity_poly.entity_id
_entity_poly.type
_entity_poly.pdbx_seq_one_letter_code
_entity_poly.pdbx_strand_id
1 'polypeptide(L)' 'MLVYSFKTLWNRTFLFVGPLWFVLVYFIWASGQLEEMQDKVIFFSIVIPGFIATYLSGFLIEKWHRNKKKK' A
#
# COMPACT_ATOMS: atom_id res chain seq x y z
N MET A 1 -23.13 -3.54 -13.11
CA MET A 1 -21.97 -4.42 -12.86
C MET A 1 -20.72 -3.60 -13.06
N LEU A 2 -19.74 -3.67 -12.16
CA LEU A 2 -18.42 -3.10 -12.44
C LEU A 2 -17.88 -3.78 -13.71
N VAL A 3 -17.48 -2.98 -14.70
CA VAL A 3 -16.94 -3.48 -16.00
C VAL A 3 -15.63 -4.26 -15.79
N TYR A 4 -14.98 -4.08 -14.65
CA TYR A 4 -13.69 -4.67 -14.31
C TYR A 4 -13.76 -5.55 -13.06
N SER A 5 -12.89 -6.58 -13.02
CA SER A 5 -12.70 -7.40 -11.82
C SER A 5 -12.10 -6.56 -10.68
N PHE A 6 -12.40 -6.92 -9.43
CA PHE A 6 -11.83 -6.26 -8.25
C PHE A 6 -10.30 -6.20 -8.34
N LYS A 7 -9.65 -7.31 -8.71
CA LYS A 7 -8.20 -7.38 -8.92
C LYS A 7 -7.68 -6.33 -9.91
N THR A 8 -8.37 -6.16 -11.04
CA THR A 8 -7.99 -5.16 -12.06
C THR A 8 -8.10 -3.74 -11.53
N LEU A 9 -9.19 -3.43 -10.83
CA LEU A 9 -9.40 -2.12 -10.20
C LEU A 9 -8.36 -1.86 -9.11
N TRP A 10 -8.09 -2.84 -8.26
CA TRP A 10 -7.13 -2.74 -7.17
C TRP A 10 -5.71 -2.47 -7.66
N ASN A 11 -5.26 -3.21 -8.67
CA ASN A 11 -3.96 -3.00 -9.29
C ASN A 11 -3.87 -1.61 -9.94
N ARG A 12 -4.93 -1.16 -10.62
CA ARG A 12 -4.97 0.15 -11.24
C ARG A 12 -4.94 1.26 -10.19
N THR A 13 -5.63 1.10 -9.07
CA THR A 13 -5.55 2.04 -7.93
C THR A 13 -4.13 2.14 -7.41
N PHE A 14 -3.44 1.02 -7.16
CA PHE A 14 -2.07 1.04 -6.67
C PHE A 14 -1.05 1.59 -7.67
N LEU A 15 -1.34 1.53 -8.97
CA LEU A 15 -0.53 2.19 -9.99
C LEU A 15 -0.54 3.72 -9.83
N PHE A 16 -1.65 4.31 -9.37
CA PHE A 16 -1.75 5.75 -9.11
C PHE A 16 -1.38 6.14 -7.68
N VAL A 17 -1.80 5.34 -6.69
CA VAL A 17 -1.56 5.59 -5.27
C VAL A 17 -0.09 5.35 -4.91
N GLY A 18 0.58 4.38 -5.53
CA GLY A 18 1.99 4.08 -5.27
C GLY A 18 2.93 5.27 -5.49
N PRO A 19 2.87 5.96 -6.65
CA PRO A 19 3.62 7.19 -6.88
C PRO A 19 3.30 8.30 -5.87
N LEU A 20 2.02 8.52 -5.56
CA LEU A 20 1.61 9.54 -4.58
C LEU A 20 2.16 9.22 -3.18
N TRP A 21 2.08 7.95 -2.78
CA TRP A 21 2.65 7.47 -1.54
C TRP A 21 4.18 7.67 -1.51
N PHE A 22 4.88 7.37 -2.61
CA PHE A 22 6.32 7.58 -2.71
C PHE A 22 6.71 9.05 -2.56
N VAL A 23 5.93 9.97 -3.14
CA VAL A 23 6.12 11.43 -2.96
C VAL A 23 5.97 11.83 -1.49
N LEU A 24 4.97 11.31 -0.78
CA LEU A 24 4.78 11.59 0.65
C LEU A 24 5.95 11.06 1.49
N VAL A 25 6.41 9.85 1.21
CA VAL A 25 7.59 9.26 1.86
C VAL A 25 8.83 10.11 1.61
N TYR A 26 9.01 10.60 0.39
CA TYR A 26 10.10 11.51 0.05
C TYR A 26 10.02 12.85 0.79
N PHE A 27 8.83 13.42 0.96
CA PHE A 27 8.67 14.65 1.74
C PHE A 27 9.08 14.48 3.20
N ILE A 28 8.74 13.34 3.83
CA ILE A 28 9.19 13.04 5.19
C ILE A 28 10.70 12.81 5.21
N TRP A 29 11.25 12.13 4.20
CA TRP A 29 12.69 11.93 4.10
C TRP A 29 13.46 13.26 3.99
N ALA A 30 12.92 14.22 3.24
CA ALA A 30 13.52 15.52 2.99
C ALA A 30 13.21 16.57 4.07
N SER A 31 12.29 16.30 5.01
CA SER A 31 11.83 17.30 5.99
C SER A 31 12.88 17.65 7.06
N GLY A 32 13.95 16.87 7.17
CA GLY A 32 14.95 17.01 8.22
C GLY A 32 14.51 16.46 9.58
N GLN A 33 13.32 15.87 9.70
CA GLN A 33 12.80 15.30 10.96
C GLN A 33 13.46 13.97 11.34
N LEU A 34 14.09 13.29 10.38
CA LEU A 34 14.85 12.06 10.59
C LEU A 34 16.33 12.43 10.72
N GLU A 35 16.74 12.84 11.92
CA GLU A 35 18.07 13.38 12.18
C GLU A 35 19.12 12.26 12.17
N GLU A 36 18.85 11.16 12.86
CA GLU A 36 19.79 10.05 12.94
C GLU A 36 19.58 9.01 11.83
N MET A 37 20.66 8.29 11.51
CA MET A 37 20.58 7.16 10.58
C MET A 37 19.62 6.07 11.11
N GLN A 38 19.53 5.91 12.43
CA GLN A 38 18.63 4.96 13.06
C GLN A 38 17.16 5.31 12.82
N ASP A 39 16.79 6.60 12.89
CA ASP A 39 15.42 7.07 12.62
C ASP A 39 15.00 6.77 11.19
N LYS A 40 15.91 6.98 10.24
CA LYS A 40 15.71 6.68 8.82
C LYS A 40 15.43 5.20 8.56
N VAL A 41 16.17 4.32 9.24
CA VAL A 41 15.99 2.86 9.15
C VAL A 41 14.66 2.45 9.77
N ILE A 42 14.33 2.96 10.97
CA ILE A 42 13.06 2.68 11.65
C ILE A 42 11.89 3.13 10.77
N PHE A 43 11.96 4.35 10.25
CA PHE A 43 10.96 4.90 9.34
C PHE A 43 10.68 3.97 8.14
N PHE A 44 11.72 3.59 7.39
CA PHE A 44 11.52 2.69 6.25
C PHE A 44 11.04 1.28 6.64
N SER A 45 11.52 0.76 7.77
CA SER A 45 11.10 -0.56 8.27
C SER A 45 9.62 -0.64 8.64
N ILE A 46 8.97 0.50 8.91
CA ILE A 46 7.53 0.55 9.21
C ILE A 46 6.75 0.88 7.92
N VAL A 47 7.21 1.89 7.19
CA VAL A 47 6.51 2.47 6.04
C VAL A 47 6.42 1.48 4.87
N ILE A 48 7.55 0.83 4.50
CA ILE A 48 7.58 -0.10 3.37
C ILE A 48 6.69 -1.33 3.65
N PRO A 49 6.82 -2.04 4.80
CA PRO A 49 5.94 -3.16 5.09
C PRO A 49 4.48 -2.77 5.23
N GLY A 50 4.18 -1.59 5.78
CA GLY A 50 2.80 -1.08 5.87
C GLY A 50 2.14 -0.90 4.50
N PHE A 51 2.87 -0.38 3.52
CA PHE A 51 2.40 -0.25 2.14
C PHE A 51 2.15 -1.62 1.49
N ILE A 52 3.10 -2.55 1.64
CA ILE A 52 2.97 -3.92 1.11
C ILE A 52 1.78 -4.64 1.75
N ALA A 53 1.62 -4.53 3.08
CA ALA A 53 0.51 -5.14 3.80
C ALA A 53 -0.84 -4.58 3.32
N THR A 54 -0.91 -3.27 3.09
CA THR A 54 -2.12 -2.63 2.54
C THR A 54 -2.42 -3.17 1.14
N TYR A 55 -1.43 -3.26 0.25
CA TYR A 55 -1.61 -3.84 -1.08
C TYR A 55 -2.10 -5.30 -1.03
N LEU A 56 -1.49 -6.14 -0.19
CA LEU A 56 -1.86 -7.54 -0.03
C LEU A 56 -3.27 -7.71 0.58
N SER A 57 -3.68 -6.80 1.47
CA SER A 57 -5.00 -6.86 2.13
C SER A 57 -6.15 -6.87 1.13
N GLY A 58 -6.05 -6.14 0.01
CA GLY A 58 -7.08 -6.14 -1.04
C GLY A 58 -7.34 -7.54 -1.60
N PHE A 59 -6.29 -8.33 -1.82
CA PHE A 59 -6.42 -9.71 -2.30
C PHE A 59 -7.01 -10.64 -1.24
N LEU A 60 -6.66 -10.42 0.04
CA LEU A 60 -7.25 -11.16 1.15
C LEU A 60 -8.75 -10.90 1.26
N ILE A 61 -9.18 -9.63 1.11
CA ILE A 61 -10.60 -9.24 1.09
C ILE A 61 -11.31 -9.88 -0.10
N GLU A 62 -10.72 -9.84 -1.30
CA GLU A 62 -11.30 -10.46 -2.50
C GLU A 62 -11.45 -11.98 -2.33
N LYS A 63 -10.42 -12.64 -1.77
CA LYS A 63 -10.45 -14.08 -1.46
C LYS A 63 -11.55 -14.41 -0.45
N TRP A 64 -11.65 -13.63 0.63
CA TRP A 64 -12.66 -13.83 1.67
C TRP A 64 -14.09 -13.64 1.12
N HIS A 65 -14.31 -12.60 0.31
CA HIS A 65 -15.59 -12.37 -0.36
C HIS A 65 -15.98 -13.50 -1.31
N ARG A 66 -15.03 -14.01 -2.11
CA ARG A 66 -15.28 -15.15 -3.00
C ARG A 66 -15.64 -16.41 -2.22
N ASN A 67 -14.97 -16.67 -1.10
CA ASN A 67 -15.28 -17.82 -0.25
C ASN A 67 -16.68 -17.71 0.38
N LYS A 68 -17.12 -16.50 0.76
CA LYS A 68 -18.48 -16.27 1.27
C LYS A 68 -19.56 -16.51 0.22
N LYS A 69 -19.31 -16.18 -1.05
CA LYS A 69 -20.27 -16.39 -2.15
C LYS A 69 -20.32 -17.83 -2.68
N LYS A 70 -19.37 -18.68 -2.28
CA LYS A 70 -19.32 -20.11 -2.63
C LYS A 70 -19.99 -21.01 -1.60
N LYS A 71 -20.27 -20.49 -0.39
CA LYS A 71 -21.16 -21.11 0.59
C LYS A 71 -22.60 -20.69 0.31
#